data_AF-A0A934ZER9-F1
#
_entry.id   AF-A0A934ZER9-F1
#
_cell.length_a   1.000
_cell.length_b   1.000
_cell.length_c   1.000
_cell.angle_alpha   90.00
_cell.angle_beta   90.00
_cell.angle_gamma   90.00
#
_symmetry.space_group_name_H-M   'P 1'
#
loop_
_entity.id
_entity.type
_entity.pdbx_description
1 polymer ?
#
loop_
_entity_poly.entity_id
_entity_poly.type
_entity_poly.pdbx_seq_one_letter_code
_entity_poly.pdbx_strand_id
1 'polypeptide(L)'
;MVWHIHGRVRGGRLLIDEPTDLPEGADVQLAVVDLGDDLDRERAPGLKLALTEAAGELARGEGIPAEQVLAELRARSRERRTDADDRHRASGPGAAHHGGRVVA
;
A
#
# COMPACT_ATOMS: atom_id res chain seq x y z
N MET A 1 7.96 22.76 -10.88
CA MET A 1 8.71 22.52 -9.64
C MET A 1 7.73 22.71 -8.50
N VAL A 2 7.56 21.74 -7.61
CA VAL A 2 6.64 21.82 -6.47
C VAL A 2 7.47 22.04 -5.22
N TRP A 3 7.08 23.02 -4.39
CA TRP A 3 7.78 23.35 -3.17
C TRP A 3 6.94 22.94 -1.96
N HIS A 4 7.60 22.31 -1.00
CA HIS A 4 6.98 21.88 0.25
C HIS A 4 7.37 22.88 1.32
N ILE A 5 6.38 23.52 1.93
CA ILE A 5 6.58 24.52 2.99
C ILE A 5 5.84 24.01 4.22
N HIS A 6 6.54 23.94 5.35
CA HIS A 6 5.95 23.54 6.62
C HIS A 6 5.50 24.78 7.39
N GLY A 7 4.29 24.70 7.95
CA GLY A 7 3.72 25.79 8.73
C GLY A 7 2.76 25.27 9.80
N ARG A 8 2.52 26.07 10.83
CA ARG A 8 1.59 25.75 11.92
C ARG A 8 0.48 26.79 12.00
N VAL A 9 -0.74 26.36 12.28
CA VAL A 9 -1.84 27.29 12.54
C VAL A 9 -1.79 27.81 13.98
N ARG A 10 -1.75 29.14 14.16
CA ARG A 10 -1.89 29.82 15.46
C ARG A 10 -2.92 30.92 15.35
N GLY A 11 -3.97 30.87 16.18
CA GLY A 11 -5.03 31.88 16.18
C GLY A 11 -5.75 32.01 14.83
N GLY A 12 -5.94 30.89 14.12
CA GLY A 12 -6.58 30.87 12.80
C GLY A 12 -5.71 31.35 11.65
N ARG A 13 -4.41 31.58 11.87
CA ARG A 13 -3.45 32.01 10.84
C ARG A 13 -2.37 30.96 10.65
N LEU A 14 -2.01 30.68 9.40
CA LEU A 14 -0.84 29.88 9.09
C LEU A 14 0.43 30.69 9.39
N LEU A 15 1.30 30.13 10.21
CA LEU A 15 2.63 30.66 10.52
C LEU A 15 3.67 29.75 9.87
N ILE A 16 4.50 30.33 9.02
CA ILE A 16 5.69 29.68 8.44
C ILE A 16 6.88 30.37 9.12
N ASP A 17 7.64 29.63 9.91
CA ASP A 17 8.80 30.15 10.67
C ASP A 17 10.13 29.85 9.95
N GLU A 18 10.05 29.29 8.74
CA GLU A 18 11.18 28.88 7.92
C GLU A 18 11.42 29.91 6.81
N PRO A 19 12.68 30.29 6.52
CA PRO A 19 13.01 31.13 5.37
C PRO A 19 12.56 30.44 4.07
N THR A 20 11.94 31.19 3.17
CA THR A 20 11.50 30.69 1.85
C THR A 20 12.14 31.51 0.74
N ASP A 21 12.54 30.83 -0.33
CA ASP A 21 13.09 31.45 -1.55
C ASP A 21 11.99 31.82 -2.56
N LEU A 22 10.75 31.96 -2.10
CA LEU A 22 9.63 32.44 -2.91
C LEU A 22 9.89 33.87 -3.38
N PRO A 23 9.60 34.18 -4.66
CA PRO A 23 9.70 35.54 -5.13
C PRO A 23 8.72 36.43 -4.37
N GLU A 24 9.14 37.67 -4.15
CA GLU A 24 8.30 38.67 -3.48
C GLU A 24 6.96 38.82 -4.22
N GLY A 25 5.86 38.78 -3.47
CA GLY A 25 4.50 38.87 -4.03
C GLY A 25 3.96 37.58 -4.67
N ALA A 26 4.62 36.43 -4.47
CA ALA A 26 4.11 35.15 -4.95
C ALA A 26 2.77 34.77 -4.29
N ASP A 27 1.76 34.45 -5.10
CA ASP A 27 0.53 33.81 -4.65
C ASP A 27 0.76 32.32 -4.38
N VAL A 28 0.47 31.89 -3.15
CA VAL A 28 0.65 30.49 -2.71
C VAL A 28 -0.71 29.86 -2.45
N GLN A 29 -1.00 28.76 -3.15
CA GLN A 29 -2.16 27.92 -2.87
C GLN A 29 -1.79 26.82 -1.89
N LEU A 30 -2.48 26.77 -0.75
CA LEU A 30 -2.30 25.70 0.23
C LEU A 30 -3.23 24.53 -0.08
N ALA A 31 -2.63 23.36 -0.25
CA ALA A 31 -3.33 22.09 -0.16
C ALA A 31 -3.04 21.46 1.20
N VAL A 32 -4.08 21.03 1.91
CA VAL A 32 -3.91 20.13 3.05
C VAL A 32 -3.51 18.79 2.46
N VAL A 33 -2.24 18.47 2.53
CA VAL A 33 -1.76 17.12 2.25
C VAL A 33 -2.03 16.31 3.50
N ASP A 34 -3.10 15.53 3.49
CA ASP A 34 -3.20 14.40 4.40
C ASP A 34 -2.10 13.43 3.98
N LEU A 35 -0.96 13.53 4.66
CA LEU A 35 0.17 12.64 4.45
C LEU A 35 -0.11 11.23 4.97
N GLY A 36 -1.36 10.93 5.38
CA GLY A 36 -1.87 9.58 5.59
C GLY A 36 -0.81 8.65 6.11
N ASP A 37 -0.24 8.97 7.27
CA ASP A 37 0.51 7.97 7.99
C ASP A 37 -0.54 6.98 8.52
N ASP A 38 -0.97 6.06 7.67
CA ASP A 38 -1.66 4.82 8.06
C ASP A 38 -0.85 4.01 9.10
N LEU A 39 0.37 4.48 9.40
CA LEU A 39 1.09 4.24 10.63
C LEU A 39 0.79 5.37 11.61
N ASP A 40 -0.39 5.34 12.22
CA ASP A 40 -0.73 6.17 13.37
C ASP A 40 0.47 6.22 14.34
N ARG A 41 0.65 7.34 15.05
CA ARG A 41 1.75 7.54 16.02
C ARG A 41 1.97 6.37 17.01
N GLU A 42 0.95 5.55 17.21
CA GLU A 42 0.96 4.35 18.06
C GLU A 42 1.63 3.13 17.40
N ARG A 43 1.62 3.02 16.06
CA ARG A 43 2.22 1.91 15.30
C ARG A 43 3.66 2.18 14.88
N ALA A 44 4.07 3.45 14.85
CA ALA A 44 5.44 3.87 14.52
C ALA A 44 6.53 3.26 15.42
N PRO A 45 6.37 3.13 16.76
CA PRO A 45 7.39 2.53 17.63
C PRO A 45 7.60 1.04 17.34
N GLY A 46 6.50 0.29 17.12
CA GLY A 46 6.56 -1.14 16.81
C GLY A 46 7.25 -1.42 15.48
N LEU A 47 6.94 -0.63 14.44
CA LEU A 47 7.64 -0.74 13.16
C LEU A 47 9.12 -0.38 13.29
N LYS A 48 9.45 0.67 14.04
CA LYS A 48 10.85 1.09 14.25
C LYS A 48 11.66 0.01 14.94
N LEU A 49 11.07 -0.66 15.94
CA LEU A 49 11.69 -1.79 16.63
C LEU A 49 11.93 -2.94 15.64
N ALA A 50 10.91 -3.38 14.91
CA ALA A 50 11.01 -4.47 13.94
C ALA A 50 12.08 -4.20 12.85
N LEU A 51 12.17 -2.96 12.35
CA LEU A 51 13.20 -2.59 11.38
C LEU A 51 14.61 -2.61 11.98
N THR A 52 14.74 -2.24 13.26
CA THR A 52 16.04 -2.28 13.97
C THR A 52 16.49 -3.72 14.20
N GLU A 53 15.57 -4.60 14.58
CA GLU A 53 15.83 -6.04 14.73
C GLU A 53 16.25 -6.65 13.39
N ALA A 54 15.50 -6.42 12.32
CA ALA A 54 15.83 -6.91 10.97
C ALA A 54 17.19 -6.39 10.48
N ALA A 55 17.53 -5.13 10.75
CA ALA A 55 18.85 -4.61 10.42
C ALA A 55 19.98 -5.34 11.18
N GLY A 56 19.73 -5.70 12.45
CA GLY A 56 20.66 -6.51 13.24
C GLY A 56 20.84 -7.93 12.69
N GLU A 57 19.76 -8.59 12.29
CA GLU A 57 19.78 -9.91 11.63
C GLU A 57 20.60 -9.88 10.34
N LEU A 58 20.36 -8.87 9.49
CA LEU A 58 21.12 -8.68 8.25
C LEU A 58 22.61 -8.47 8.53
N ALA A 59 22.97 -7.68 9.54
CA ALA A 59 24.36 -7.46 9.92
C ALA A 59 25.05 -8.73 10.44
N ARG A 60 24.29 -9.67 11.03
CA ARG A 60 24.78 -11.00 11.44
C ARG A 60 24.79 -12.04 10.32
N GLY A 61 24.32 -11.68 9.12
CA GLY A 61 24.23 -12.60 7.98
C GLY A 61 23.07 -13.58 8.08
N GLU A 62 22.04 -13.27 8.89
CA GLU A 62 20.86 -14.12 9.09
C GLU A 62 19.77 -13.87 8.02
N GLY A 63 20.10 -13.08 6.99
CA GLY A 63 19.20 -12.81 5.86
C GLY A 63 19.00 -14.01 4.93
N ILE A 64 17.89 -13.99 4.20
CA ILE A 64 17.59 -14.98 3.14
C ILE A 64 18.02 -14.40 1.79
N PRO A 65 18.74 -15.15 0.93
CA PRO A 65 19.06 -14.71 -0.42
C PRO A 65 17.82 -14.33 -1.24
N ALA A 66 17.91 -13.25 -1.99
CA ALA A 66 16.79 -12.71 -2.76
C ALA A 66 16.24 -13.73 -3.78
N GLU A 67 17.13 -14.50 -4.40
CA GLU A 67 16.78 -15.53 -5.38
C GLU A 67 15.89 -16.63 -4.76
N GLN A 68 16.17 -16.99 -3.50
CA GLN A 68 15.39 -17.97 -2.75
C GLN A 68 13.98 -17.45 -2.46
N VAL A 69 13.87 -16.20 -1.97
CA VAL A 69 12.58 -15.54 -1.74
C VAL A 69 11.77 -15.45 -3.03
N LEU A 70 12.40 -15.03 -4.13
CA LEU A 70 11.73 -14.91 -5.43
C LEU A 70 11.28 -16.27 -5.99
N ALA A 71 12.06 -17.33 -5.78
CA ALA A 71 11.67 -18.68 -6.20
C ALA A 71 10.41 -19.16 -5.46
N GLU A 72 10.36 -18.95 -4.14
CA GLU A 72 9.23 -19.36 -3.31
C GLU A 72 7.96 -18.56 -3.65
N LEU A 73 8.06 -17.24 -3.82
CA LEU A 73 6.91 -16.41 -4.22
C LEU A 73 6.36 -16.82 -5.58
N ARG A 74 7.23 -17.16 -6.54
CA ARG A 74 6.81 -17.67 -7.85
C ARG A 74 6.10 -19.02 -7.73
N ALA A 75 6.58 -19.93 -6.89
CA ALA A 75 5.92 -21.22 -6.64
C ALA A 75 4.51 -21.02 -6.09
N ARG A 76 4.35 -20.23 -5.02
CA ARG A 76 3.05 -19.90 -4.42
C ARG A 76 2.09 -19.22 -5.40
N SER A 77 2.61 -18.37 -6.29
CA SER A 77 1.79 -17.71 -7.31
C SER A 77 1.23 -18.69 -8.35
N ARG A 78 1.95 -19.77 -8.66
CA ARG A 78 1.53 -20.80 -9.60
C ARG A 78 0.47 -21.69 -8.97
N GLU A 79 0.67 -22.10 -7.72
CA GLU A 79 -0.31 -22.86 -6.93
C GLU A 79 -1.65 -22.11 -6.79
N ARG A 80 -1.61 -20.82 -6.45
CA ARG A 80 -2.83 -20.00 -6.37
C ARG A 80 -3.55 -19.86 -7.71
N ARG A 81 -2.81 -19.89 -8.82
CA ARG A 81 -3.38 -19.82 -10.16
C ARG A 81 -4.03 -21.15 -10.56
N THR A 82 -3.37 -22.27 -10.28
CA THR A 82 -3.94 -23.60 -10.53
C THR A 82 -5.21 -23.84 -9.70
N ASP A 83 -5.24 -23.42 -8.43
CA ASP A 83 -6.45 -23.49 -7.59
C ASP A 83 -7.58 -22.58 -8.07
N ALA A 84 -7.26 -21.44 -8.67
CA ALA A 84 -8.24 -20.55 -9.27
C ALA A 84 -8.82 -21.15 -10.57
N ASP A 85 -7.97 -21.74 -11.41
CA ASP A 85 -8.36 -22.39 -12.67
C ASP A 85 -9.21 -23.66 -12.42
N ASP A 86 -8.86 -24.47 -11.41
CA ASP A 86 -9.63 -25.67 -11.03
C ASP A 86 -11.01 -25.32 -10.47
N ARG A 87 -11.11 -24.25 -9.66
CA ARG A 87 -12.41 -23.73 -9.19
C ARG A 87 -13.28 -23.22 -10.34
N HIS A 88 -12.69 -22.61 -11.36
CA HIS A 88 -13.43 -22.14 -12.53
C HIS A 88 -13.92 -23.30 -13.41
N ARG A 89 -13.12 -24.37 -13.55
CA ARG A 89 -13.50 -25.59 -14.29
C ARG A 89 -14.57 -26.42 -13.58
N ALA A 90 -14.58 -26.45 -12.24
CA ALA A 90 -15.58 -27.17 -11.45
C ALA A 90 -16.99 -26.52 -11.47
N SER A 91 -17.12 -25.27 -11.95
CA SER A 91 -18.40 -24.57 -12.12
C SER A 91 -18.94 -24.61 -13.56
N GLY A 92 -18.64 -25.66 -14.32
CA GLY A 92 -19.08 -25.80 -15.72
C GLY A 92 -20.60 -25.54 -15.95
N PRO A 93 -21.01 -25.04 -17.13
CA PRO A 93 -22.38 -24.67 -17.44
C PRO A 93 -23.25 -25.92 -17.57
N GLY A 94 -23.92 -26.30 -16.48
CA GLY A 94 -24.64 -27.57 -16.40
C GLY A 94 -25.78 -27.56 -15.38
N ALA A 95 -26.68 -26.58 -15.47
CA ALA A 95 -28.02 -26.69 -14.90
C ALA A 95 -29.03 -26.54 -16.04
N ALA A 96 -29.39 -27.69 -16.61
CA ALA A 96 -30.49 -27.83 -17.54
C ALA A 96 -31.79 -27.34 -16.88
N HIS A 97 -32.41 -26.29 -17.43
CA HIS A 97 -33.82 -26.01 -17.17
C HIS A 97 -34.67 -26.96 -18.02
N HIS A 98 -35.13 -28.01 -17.35
CA HIS A 98 -36.19 -28.90 -17.81
C HIS A 98 -37.56 -28.27 -17.51
N GLY A 99 -38.49 -28.34 -18.47
CA GLY A 99 -39.92 -28.44 -18.18
C GLY A 99 -40.81 -27.35 -18.77
N GLY A 100 -41.66 -27.73 -19.73
CA GLY A 100 -42.92 -27.02 -19.99
C GLY A 100 -43.30 -26.87 -21.46
N ARG A 101 -43.67 -27.97 -22.12
CA ARG A 101 -44.51 -27.94 -23.33
C ARG A 101 -45.99 -27.85 -22.92
N VAL A 102 -46.86 -27.55 -23.90
CA VAL A 102 -48.34 -27.66 -23.93
C VAL A 102 -49.05 -26.34 -23.53
N VAL A 103 -49.95 -25.71 -24.31
CA VAL A 103 -50.80 -26.13 -25.45
C VAL A 103 -51.02 -24.98 -26.45
N ALA A 104 -51.47 -25.39 -27.64
CA ALA A 104 -51.97 -24.64 -28.79
C ALA A 104 -53.13 -23.66 -28.48
#